data_AF-A0A522HPA9-F1
#
_entry.id   AF-A0A522HPA9-F1
#
_cell.length_a   1.000
_cell.length_b   1.000
_cell.length_c   1.000
_cell.angle_alpha   90.00
_cell.angle_beta   90.00
_cell.angle_gamma   90.00
#
_symmetry.space_group_name_H-M   'P 1'
#
loop_
_entity.id
_entity.type
_entity.pdbx_description
1 polymer ?
#
loop_
_entity_poly.entity_id
_entity_poly.type
_entity_poly.pdbx_seq_one_letter_code
_entity_poly.pdbx_strand_id
1 'polypeptide(L)'
;ELLPELVPAGQLMGPLSAEAAAQTGIPAGLQVIASGADKACEVLASGAGAPDIACLSYGTTASINTYNNRYVEPIPFVPPYPAAAPGGYNSEIMVQRGYWMVNWFKEQFATQEVIQAEAEGVAPEVLFEKMLEQTPAGNMGLILQPFWNPGVKIPGPEAKGAMIGFGDVHTRAHMYRAIVEGIAYALREAAGRLEKRNGVKICGLKISGGGSQSDRIIQLTADIFGLPAERPHTKT
;
A
#
# COMPACT_ATOMS: atom_id res chain seq x y z
N GLU A 1 -21.31 23.62 -19.68
CA GLU A 1 -20.06 23.29 -18.98
C GLU A 1 -20.35 22.15 -18.01
N LEU A 2 -19.76 20.96 -18.21
CA LEU A 2 -20.05 19.76 -17.41
C LEU A 2 -18.89 19.39 -16.46
N LEU A 3 -17.78 20.13 -16.53
CA LEU A 3 -16.57 19.86 -15.74
C LEU A 3 -16.32 21.01 -14.77
N PRO A 4 -15.95 20.72 -13.51
CA PRO A 4 -15.56 21.74 -12.57
C PRO A 4 -14.24 22.40 -12.99
N GLU A 5 -14.04 23.65 -12.56
CA GLU A 5 -12.75 24.31 -12.65
C GLU A 5 -11.72 23.56 -11.78
N LEU A 6 -10.50 23.38 -12.31
CA LEU A 6 -9.43 22.72 -11.59
C LEU A 6 -8.69 23.71 -10.71
N VAL A 7 -8.56 23.38 -9.43
CA VAL A 7 -7.86 24.17 -8.43
C VAL A 7 -6.73 23.33 -7.80
N PRO A 8 -5.54 23.90 -7.56
CA PRO A 8 -4.49 23.27 -6.78
C PRO A 8 -4.95 22.81 -5.40
N ALA A 9 -4.45 21.65 -4.96
CA ALA A 9 -4.57 21.23 -3.57
C ALA A 9 -3.95 22.28 -2.64
N GLY A 10 -4.57 22.54 -1.50
CA GLY A 10 -4.19 23.59 -0.56
C GLY A 10 -4.71 24.99 -0.90
N GLN A 11 -5.36 25.20 -2.06
CA GLN A 11 -5.96 26.49 -2.40
C GLN A 11 -7.21 26.77 -1.54
N LEU A 12 -7.36 28.02 -1.10
CA LEU A 12 -8.57 28.48 -0.44
C LEU A 12 -9.74 28.59 -1.43
N MET A 13 -10.81 27.84 -1.17
CA MET A 13 -12.04 27.83 -1.98
C MET A 13 -13.05 28.89 -1.53
N GLY A 14 -12.87 29.40 -0.31
CA GLY A 14 -13.73 30.41 0.29
C GLY A 14 -14.54 29.88 1.48
N PRO A 15 -15.47 30.67 2.03
CA PRO A 15 -16.22 30.32 3.22
C PRO A 15 -17.27 29.24 2.95
N LEU A 16 -17.46 28.34 3.93
CA LEU A 16 -18.56 27.38 3.94
C LEU A 16 -19.91 28.11 3.96
N SER A 17 -20.82 27.70 3.07
CA SER A 17 -22.15 28.29 2.96
C SER A 17 -23.01 28.00 4.19
N ALA A 18 -24.01 28.86 4.45
CA ALA A 18 -24.96 28.64 5.54
C ALA A 18 -25.77 27.34 5.37
N GLU A 19 -26.07 26.97 4.13
CA GLU A 19 -26.75 25.71 3.81
C GLU A 19 -25.91 24.49 4.16
N ALA A 20 -24.64 24.45 3.73
CA ALA A 20 -23.74 23.36 4.04
C ALA A 20 -23.45 23.27 5.55
N ALA A 21 -23.35 24.42 6.22
CA ALA A 21 -23.23 24.48 7.68
C ALA A 21 -24.42 23.84 8.39
N ALA A 22 -25.65 24.13 7.95
CA ALA A 22 -26.86 23.53 8.52
C ALA A 22 -26.94 22.01 8.32
N GLN A 23 -26.42 21.49 7.21
CA GLN A 23 -26.42 20.05 6.90
C GLN A 23 -25.31 19.28 7.62
N THR A 24 -24.14 19.89 7.80
CA THR A 24 -22.94 19.21 8.32
C THR A 24 -22.68 19.48 9.80
N GLY A 25 -23.26 20.54 10.37
CA GLY A 25 -22.95 21.03 11.71
C GLY A 25 -21.62 21.81 11.80
N ILE A 26 -20.91 22.00 10.68
CA ILE A 26 -19.68 22.79 10.63
C ILE A 26 -20.04 24.28 10.65
N PRO A 27 -19.33 25.15 11.40
CA PRO A 27 -19.64 26.58 11.46
C PRO A 27 -19.64 27.26 10.09
N ALA A 28 -20.69 28.04 9.81
CA ALA A 28 -20.76 28.88 8.61
C ALA A 28 -19.62 29.90 8.59
N GLY A 29 -19.12 30.22 7.40
CA GLY A 29 -17.99 31.14 7.25
C GLY A 29 -16.61 30.51 7.46
N LEU A 30 -16.53 29.28 7.96
CA LEU A 30 -15.28 28.55 8.07
C LEU A 30 -14.68 28.33 6.67
N GLN A 31 -13.37 28.54 6.56
CA GLN A 31 -12.68 28.45 5.27
C GLN A 31 -12.61 27.00 4.76
N VAL A 32 -13.03 26.80 3.52
CA VAL A 32 -12.91 25.53 2.79
C VAL A 32 -11.64 25.56 1.96
N ILE A 33 -10.85 24.48 2.04
CA ILE A 33 -9.58 24.34 1.33
C ILE A 33 -9.71 23.18 0.35
N ALA A 34 -9.22 23.36 -0.87
CA ALA A 34 -9.14 22.31 -1.88
C ALA A 34 -8.20 21.18 -1.39
N SER A 35 -8.62 19.94 -1.52
CA SER A 35 -7.85 18.77 -1.10
C SER A 35 -7.32 17.98 -2.29
N GLY A 36 -6.40 17.05 -2.02
CA GLY A 36 -5.94 16.05 -2.98
C GLY A 36 -6.80 14.77 -2.97
N ALA A 37 -6.48 13.85 -3.88
CA ALA A 37 -7.00 12.49 -3.82
C ALA A 37 -6.52 11.76 -2.56
N ASP A 38 -7.23 10.71 -2.15
CA ASP A 38 -6.95 9.92 -0.95
C ASP A 38 -5.47 9.50 -0.84
N LYS A 39 -4.91 8.95 -1.90
CA LYS A 39 -3.52 8.49 -1.98
C LYS A 39 -2.53 9.64 -1.89
N ALA A 40 -2.88 10.78 -2.49
CA ALA A 40 -2.05 11.96 -2.44
C ALA A 40 -1.94 12.53 -1.03
N CYS A 41 -3.05 12.49 -0.28
CA CYS A 41 -3.09 12.85 1.13
C CYS A 41 -2.32 11.83 2.00
N GLU A 42 -2.42 10.54 1.71
CA GLU A 42 -1.66 9.49 2.43
C GLU A 42 -0.14 9.68 2.29
N VAL A 43 0.35 9.90 1.07
CA VAL A 43 1.78 10.17 0.81
C VAL A 43 2.25 11.39 1.58
N LEU A 44 1.47 12.48 1.58
CA LEU A 44 1.79 13.68 2.34
C LEU A 44 1.78 13.42 3.86
N ALA A 45 0.74 12.77 4.37
CA ALA A 45 0.55 12.52 5.80
C ALA A 45 1.56 11.51 6.39
N SER A 46 2.04 10.57 5.57
CA SER A 46 3.08 9.61 5.98
C SER A 46 4.48 10.23 6.12
N GLY A 47 4.66 11.48 5.69
CA GLY A 47 5.95 12.16 5.65
C GLY A 47 6.81 11.73 4.46
N ALA A 48 6.25 11.03 3.46
CA ALA A 48 6.94 10.65 2.22
C ALA A 48 6.90 11.79 1.18
N GLY A 49 7.27 13.01 1.60
CA GLY A 49 7.26 14.22 0.77
C GLY A 49 8.52 14.42 -0.07
N ALA A 50 9.33 13.38 -0.25
CA ALA A 50 10.60 13.44 -0.98
C ALA A 50 10.77 12.18 -1.85
N PRO A 51 11.44 12.28 -3.02
CA PRO A 51 11.56 11.17 -3.97
C PRO A 51 12.41 9.99 -3.49
N ASP A 52 13.19 10.18 -2.43
CA ASP A 52 14.02 9.16 -1.78
C ASP A 52 13.30 8.41 -0.64
N ILE A 53 12.07 8.79 -0.32
CA ILE A 53 11.23 8.10 0.65
C ILE A 53 10.02 7.49 -0.06
N ALA A 54 9.88 6.17 0.01
CA ALA A 54 8.74 5.48 -0.57
C ALA A 54 7.61 5.30 0.45
N CYS A 55 6.37 5.58 0.02
CA CYS A 55 5.18 5.28 0.79
C CYS A 55 4.59 3.94 0.33
N LEU A 56 4.59 2.94 1.20
CA LEU A 56 3.92 1.66 1.01
C LEU A 56 2.57 1.67 1.70
N SER A 57 1.51 1.32 0.99
CA SER A 57 0.16 1.19 1.54
C SER A 57 -0.27 -0.26 1.47
N TYR A 58 -0.42 -0.91 2.63
CA TYR A 58 -0.83 -2.31 2.78
C TYR A 58 -2.34 -2.42 3.02
N GLY A 59 -3.11 -2.02 2.00
CA GLY A 59 -4.56 -2.18 1.95
C GLY A 59 -4.99 -3.32 1.01
N THR A 60 -6.30 -3.41 0.76
CA THR A 60 -6.90 -4.34 -0.22
C THR A 60 -6.09 -4.37 -1.51
N THR A 61 -5.79 -3.19 -2.03
CA THR A 61 -4.72 -2.95 -3.00
C THR A 61 -3.45 -2.57 -2.24
N ALA A 62 -2.36 -3.31 -2.49
CA ALA A 62 -1.06 -2.91 -1.99
C ALA A 62 -0.39 -1.99 -3.01
N SER A 63 0.26 -0.92 -2.57
CA SER A 63 0.89 0.05 -3.49
C SER A 63 2.20 0.56 -2.96
N ILE A 64 3.03 1.01 -3.89
CA ILE A 64 4.22 1.82 -3.62
C ILE A 64 4.09 3.15 -4.36
N ASN A 65 4.38 4.23 -3.63
CA ASN A 65 4.28 5.59 -4.12
C ASN A 65 5.57 6.35 -3.83
N THR A 66 5.94 7.24 -4.75
CA THR A 66 7.02 8.23 -4.54
C THR A 66 6.52 9.61 -4.92
N TYR A 67 6.79 10.58 -4.06
CA TYR A 67 6.56 11.99 -4.37
C TYR A 67 7.68 12.54 -5.25
N ASN A 68 7.33 13.33 -6.26
CA ASN A 68 8.27 13.90 -7.22
C ASN A 68 7.93 15.38 -7.49
N ASN A 69 8.96 16.24 -7.50
CA ASN A 69 8.83 17.65 -7.91
C ASN A 69 8.76 17.85 -9.43
N ARG A 70 8.79 16.76 -10.20
CA ARG A 70 8.71 16.77 -11.66
C ARG A 70 7.79 15.66 -12.13
N TYR A 71 7.25 15.83 -13.32
CA TYR A 71 6.44 14.80 -13.96
C TYR A 71 7.29 13.56 -14.26
N VAL A 72 6.99 12.44 -13.60
CA VAL A 72 7.65 11.14 -13.81
C VAL A 72 6.59 10.07 -14.03
N GLU A 73 6.61 9.46 -15.20
CA GLU A 73 5.73 8.34 -15.51
C GLU A 73 6.24 7.06 -14.83
N PRO A 74 5.47 6.43 -13.90
CA PRO A 74 5.89 5.17 -13.28
C PRO A 74 6.09 4.05 -14.31
N ILE A 75 5.27 4.04 -15.37
CA ILE A 75 5.34 3.15 -16.52
C ILE A 75 5.21 4.04 -17.76
N PRO A 76 5.94 3.80 -18.88
CA PRO A 76 5.82 4.64 -20.06
C PRO A 76 4.38 4.79 -20.51
N PHE A 77 3.96 6.03 -20.77
CA PHE A 77 2.58 6.40 -21.13
C PHE A 77 1.55 6.08 -20.05
N VAL A 78 1.96 5.99 -18.78
CA VAL A 78 1.08 5.99 -17.62
C VAL A 78 1.45 7.22 -16.79
N PRO A 79 0.59 8.25 -16.74
CA PRO A 79 0.93 9.49 -16.06
C PRO A 79 1.02 9.26 -14.54
N PRO A 80 1.86 10.02 -13.82
CA PRO A 80 1.72 10.16 -12.38
C PRO A 80 0.41 10.90 -12.02
N TYR A 81 0.00 10.78 -10.77
CA TYR A 81 -1.11 11.52 -10.20
C TYR A 81 -0.65 12.86 -9.62
N PRO A 82 -1.51 13.89 -9.55
CA PRO A 82 -1.22 15.11 -8.78
C PRO A 82 -0.98 14.79 -7.31
N ALA A 83 0.07 15.36 -6.71
CA ALA A 83 0.29 15.27 -5.27
C ALA A 83 -0.62 16.26 -4.50
N ALA A 84 -0.77 16.04 -3.19
CA ALA A 84 -1.48 16.98 -2.32
C ALA A 84 -0.63 18.23 -2.02
N ALA A 85 0.68 18.18 -2.29
CA ALA A 85 1.53 19.37 -2.31
C ALA A 85 1.44 20.07 -3.68
N PRO A 86 1.22 21.40 -3.72
CA PRO A 86 1.13 22.15 -4.97
C PRO A 86 2.32 21.93 -5.90
N GLY A 87 2.04 21.62 -7.17
CA GLY A 87 3.07 21.41 -8.21
C GLY A 87 3.82 20.06 -8.12
N GLY A 88 3.50 19.23 -7.14
CA GLY A 88 4.08 17.89 -7.00
C GLY A 88 3.29 16.80 -7.72
N TYR A 89 3.95 15.65 -7.89
CA TYR A 89 3.41 14.47 -8.56
C TYR A 89 3.69 13.21 -7.75
N ASN A 90 2.75 12.28 -7.72
CA ASN A 90 2.92 10.96 -7.15
C ASN A 90 3.01 9.91 -8.25
N SER A 91 4.15 9.22 -8.31
CA SER A 91 4.31 8.04 -9.17
C SER A 91 3.91 6.81 -8.37
N GLU A 92 2.85 6.14 -8.81
CA GLU A 92 2.26 4.98 -8.14
C GLU A 92 2.42 3.70 -8.95
N ILE A 93 2.73 2.60 -8.26
CA ILE A 93 2.60 1.24 -8.79
C ILE A 93 1.83 0.39 -7.78
N MET A 94 0.87 -0.41 -8.28
CA MET A 94 -0.06 -1.18 -7.46
C MET A 94 0.04 -2.68 -7.72
N VAL A 95 -0.15 -3.45 -6.65
CA VAL A 95 -0.57 -4.85 -6.63
C VAL A 95 -2.06 -4.85 -6.31
N GLN A 96 -2.90 -4.98 -7.33
CA GLN A 96 -4.36 -4.75 -7.26
C GLN A 96 -5.07 -5.57 -6.18
N ARG A 97 -4.67 -6.83 -6.02
CA ARG A 97 -5.13 -7.70 -4.94
C ARG A 97 -3.99 -7.95 -3.98
N GLY A 98 -3.54 -6.90 -3.30
CA GLY A 98 -2.46 -6.94 -2.31
C GLY A 98 -2.90 -7.67 -1.05
N TYR A 99 -3.21 -6.94 0.03
CA TYR A 99 -3.64 -7.59 1.28
C TYR A 99 -5.05 -8.20 1.19
N TRP A 100 -5.77 -7.99 0.09
CA TRP A 100 -6.88 -8.86 -0.26
C TRP A 100 -6.49 -10.35 -0.25
N MET A 101 -5.27 -10.72 -0.68
CA MET A 101 -4.81 -12.11 -0.64
C MET A 101 -4.63 -12.65 0.78
N VAL A 102 -4.35 -11.80 1.76
CA VAL A 102 -4.34 -12.20 3.18
C VAL A 102 -5.76 -12.53 3.64
N ASN A 103 -6.75 -11.74 3.23
CA ASN A 103 -8.15 -12.06 3.52
C ASN A 103 -8.62 -13.32 2.78
N TRP A 104 -8.22 -13.50 1.52
CA TRP A 104 -8.47 -14.72 0.77
C TRP A 104 -7.84 -15.94 1.46
N PHE A 105 -6.60 -15.83 1.96
CA PHE A 105 -5.98 -16.89 2.75
C PHE A 105 -6.79 -17.22 4.01
N LYS A 106 -7.23 -16.20 4.73
CA LYS A 106 -8.08 -16.35 5.92
C LYS A 106 -9.34 -17.16 5.60
N GLU A 107 -10.03 -16.80 4.53
CA GLU A 107 -11.29 -17.45 4.11
C GLU A 107 -11.10 -18.89 3.61
N GLN A 108 -10.02 -19.15 2.87
CA GLN A 108 -9.85 -20.42 2.17
C GLN A 108 -9.02 -21.45 2.94
N PHE A 109 -8.11 -21.01 3.80
CA PHE A 109 -7.12 -21.89 4.42
C PHE A 109 -7.04 -21.76 5.94
N ALA A 110 -7.61 -20.71 6.56
CA ALA A 110 -7.36 -20.42 7.97
C ALA A 110 -8.59 -20.63 8.90
N THR A 111 -9.50 -21.54 8.55
CA THR A 111 -10.72 -21.80 9.35
C THR A 111 -10.41 -22.09 10.82
N GLN A 112 -9.36 -22.86 11.10
CA GLN A 112 -8.98 -23.20 12.47
C GLN A 112 -8.56 -21.97 13.28
N GLU A 113 -7.76 -21.10 12.64
CA GLU A 113 -7.30 -19.86 13.25
C GLU A 113 -8.47 -18.88 13.45
N VAL A 114 -9.44 -18.84 12.54
CA VAL A 114 -10.64 -18.01 12.71
C VAL A 114 -11.46 -18.46 13.94
N ILE A 115 -11.72 -19.76 14.08
CA ILE A 115 -12.44 -20.31 15.25
C ILE A 115 -11.68 -20.02 16.55
N GLN A 116 -10.35 -20.20 16.53
CA GLN A 116 -9.52 -19.93 17.69
C GLN A 116 -9.52 -18.44 18.06
N ALA A 117 -9.42 -17.55 17.08
CA ALA A 117 -9.43 -16.11 17.31
C ALA A 117 -10.77 -15.62 17.89
N GLU A 118 -11.89 -16.20 17.43
CA GLU A 118 -13.21 -15.94 18.00
C GLU A 118 -13.28 -16.38 19.48
N ALA A 119 -12.77 -17.57 19.80
CA ALA A 119 -12.72 -18.06 21.18
C ALA A 119 -11.79 -17.21 22.09
N GLU A 120 -10.73 -16.65 21.54
CA GLU A 120 -9.76 -15.80 22.26
C GLU A 120 -10.17 -14.31 22.29
N GLY A 121 -11.20 -13.90 21.53
CA GLY A 121 -11.65 -12.52 21.42
C GLY A 121 -10.64 -11.60 20.71
N VAL A 122 -9.84 -12.14 19.80
CA VAL A 122 -8.80 -11.42 19.04
C VAL A 122 -9.09 -11.45 17.54
N ALA A 123 -8.40 -10.59 16.78
CA ALA A 123 -8.46 -10.67 15.32
C ALA A 123 -7.68 -11.90 14.80
N PRO A 124 -8.18 -12.64 13.79
CA PRO A 124 -7.47 -13.79 13.21
C PRO A 124 -6.03 -13.48 12.76
N GLU A 125 -5.80 -12.25 12.31
CA GLU A 125 -4.50 -11.76 11.88
C GLU A 125 -3.44 -11.82 13.00
N VAL A 126 -3.84 -11.76 14.28
CA VAL A 126 -2.93 -11.95 15.43
C VAL A 126 -2.36 -13.38 15.45
N LEU A 127 -3.16 -14.38 15.08
CA LEU A 127 -2.70 -15.76 15.03
C LEU A 127 -1.83 -16.02 13.79
N PHE A 128 -2.00 -15.25 12.71
CA PHE A 128 -1.15 -15.35 11.52
C PHE A 128 0.28 -14.86 11.79
N GLU A 129 0.49 -13.99 12.77
CA GLU A 129 1.84 -13.60 13.18
C GLU A 129 2.68 -14.80 13.62
N LYS A 130 2.06 -15.76 14.33
CA LYS A 130 2.71 -17.02 14.73
C LYS A 130 3.10 -17.88 13.53
N MET A 131 2.37 -17.82 12.42
CA MET A 131 2.73 -18.53 11.19
C MET A 131 4.02 -17.96 10.56
N LEU A 132 4.24 -16.65 10.67
CA LEU A 132 5.48 -16.02 10.20
C LEU A 132 6.68 -16.40 11.06
N GLU A 133 6.48 -16.71 12.34
CA GLU A 133 7.52 -17.20 13.25
C GLU A 133 7.95 -18.63 12.95
N GLN A 134 6.99 -19.47 12.56
CA GLN A 134 7.20 -20.90 12.31
C GLN A 134 7.92 -21.20 10.99
N THR A 135 8.13 -20.17 10.17
CA THR A 135 8.69 -20.31 8.82
C THR A 135 9.95 -19.46 8.72
N PRO A 136 11.02 -19.91 8.03
CA PRO A 136 12.26 -19.14 7.90
C PRO A 136 12.19 -18.11 6.76
N ALA A 137 13.09 -17.12 6.80
CA ALA A 137 13.29 -16.19 5.69
C ALA A 137 13.64 -16.90 4.37
N GLY A 138 13.10 -16.40 3.26
CA GLY A 138 13.18 -17.06 1.96
C GLY A 138 12.20 -18.25 1.83
N ASN A 139 11.43 -18.54 2.88
CA ASN A 139 10.29 -19.46 2.89
C ASN A 139 10.58 -20.83 2.25
N MET A 140 11.81 -21.33 2.42
CA MET A 140 12.31 -22.59 1.85
C MET A 140 12.10 -22.71 0.32
N GLY A 141 12.07 -21.58 -0.39
CA GLY A 141 11.90 -21.53 -1.85
C GLY A 141 10.45 -21.47 -2.33
N LEU A 142 9.45 -21.45 -1.43
CA LEU A 142 8.05 -21.26 -1.81
C LEU A 142 7.76 -19.77 -2.05
N ILE A 143 7.54 -19.41 -3.32
CA ILE A 143 7.38 -18.04 -3.80
C ILE A 143 5.98 -17.83 -4.37
N LEU A 144 5.41 -16.65 -4.14
CA LEU A 144 4.14 -16.23 -4.73
C LEU A 144 4.34 -15.11 -5.77
N GLN A 145 3.69 -15.28 -6.92
CA GLN A 145 3.44 -14.23 -7.91
C GLN A 145 2.03 -13.64 -7.66
N PRO A 146 1.91 -12.38 -7.20
CA PRO A 146 0.66 -11.81 -6.68
C PRO A 146 -0.33 -11.31 -7.77
N PHE A 147 -0.51 -12.06 -8.86
CA PHE A 147 -1.27 -11.61 -10.03
C PHE A 147 -2.72 -12.16 -10.06
N TRP A 148 -3.40 -12.21 -8.92
CA TRP A 148 -4.84 -12.56 -8.85
C TRP A 148 -5.73 -11.56 -9.60
N ASN A 149 -5.28 -10.31 -9.68
CA ASN A 149 -5.82 -9.30 -10.58
C ASN A 149 -4.62 -8.55 -11.16
N PRO A 150 -4.18 -8.86 -12.37
CA PRO A 150 -3.02 -8.21 -12.95
C PRO A 150 -3.34 -6.77 -13.34
N GLY A 151 -2.31 -5.92 -13.30
CA GLY A 151 -2.40 -4.55 -13.80
C GLY A 151 -2.44 -4.49 -15.34
N VAL A 152 -2.54 -3.28 -15.86
CA VAL A 152 -2.79 -3.04 -17.30
C VAL A 152 -1.58 -3.24 -18.21
N LYS A 153 -0.34 -3.14 -17.71
CA LYS A 153 0.87 -3.15 -18.56
C LYS A 153 1.97 -4.10 -18.10
N ILE A 154 2.30 -4.09 -16.81
CA ILE A 154 3.39 -4.90 -16.25
C ILE A 154 2.82 -5.65 -15.05
N PRO A 155 2.88 -6.99 -15.01
CA PRO A 155 3.41 -7.91 -16.04
C PRO A 155 2.55 -8.04 -17.32
N GLY A 156 1.36 -7.42 -17.33
CA GLY A 156 0.41 -7.46 -18.45
C GLY A 156 -0.90 -8.14 -18.04
N PRO A 157 -2.00 -7.93 -18.79
CA PRO A 157 -3.33 -8.38 -18.41
C PRO A 157 -3.50 -9.91 -18.39
N GLU A 158 -2.63 -10.63 -19.09
CA GLU A 158 -2.66 -12.10 -19.17
C GLU A 158 -2.04 -12.80 -17.94
N ALA A 159 -1.36 -12.05 -17.07
CA ALA A 159 -0.70 -12.64 -15.92
C ALA A 159 -1.69 -13.26 -14.93
N LYS A 160 -1.26 -14.35 -14.29
CA LYS A 160 -2.06 -15.11 -13.33
C LYS A 160 -1.29 -15.31 -12.04
N GLY A 161 -2.05 -15.34 -10.95
CA GLY A 161 -1.52 -15.68 -9.63
C GLY A 161 -0.92 -17.09 -9.63
N ALA A 162 0.25 -17.24 -9.02
CA ALA A 162 0.92 -18.53 -8.91
C ALA A 162 1.67 -18.64 -7.59
N MET A 163 1.71 -19.85 -7.04
CA MET A 163 2.61 -20.20 -5.95
C MET A 163 3.48 -21.37 -6.43
N ILE A 164 4.80 -21.18 -6.39
CA ILE A 164 5.78 -22.06 -7.06
C ILE A 164 6.84 -22.46 -6.05
N GLY A 165 7.30 -23.70 -6.12
CA GLY A 165 8.36 -24.23 -5.25
C GLY A 165 7.88 -25.13 -4.11
N PHE A 166 6.70 -25.76 -4.25
CA PHE A 166 6.22 -26.72 -3.25
C PHE A 166 7.17 -27.90 -3.04
N GLY A 167 7.13 -28.40 -1.82
CA GLY A 167 7.93 -29.48 -1.25
C GLY A 167 7.19 -30.00 -0.01
N ASP A 168 7.55 -31.17 0.49
CA ASP A 168 6.88 -31.86 1.60
C ASP A 168 6.96 -31.11 2.94
N VAL A 169 7.95 -30.23 3.11
CA VAL A 169 8.12 -29.35 4.28
C VAL A 169 7.10 -28.21 4.37
N HIS A 170 6.42 -27.88 3.27
CA HIS A 170 5.56 -26.70 3.21
C HIS A 170 4.19 -26.94 3.83
N THR A 171 3.76 -25.96 4.62
CA THR A 171 2.50 -25.98 5.38
C THR A 171 1.67 -24.73 5.08
N ARG A 172 0.47 -24.61 5.67
CA ARG A 172 -0.35 -23.39 5.58
C ARG A 172 0.40 -22.14 6.05
N ALA A 173 1.29 -22.28 7.04
CA ALA A 173 2.13 -21.18 7.49
C ALA A 173 3.10 -20.70 6.39
N HIS A 174 3.66 -21.63 5.61
CA HIS A 174 4.51 -21.30 4.46
C HIS A 174 3.71 -20.64 3.34
N MET A 175 2.44 -21.04 3.13
CA MET A 175 1.56 -20.37 2.17
C MET A 175 1.27 -18.93 2.58
N TYR A 176 0.98 -18.69 3.86
CA TYR A 176 0.78 -17.35 4.39
C TYR A 176 2.03 -16.47 4.22
N ARG A 177 3.20 -16.99 4.61
CA ARG A 177 4.48 -16.29 4.41
C ARG A 177 4.75 -16.01 2.93
N ALA A 178 4.50 -16.96 2.04
CA ALA A 178 4.65 -16.76 0.60
C ALA A 178 3.78 -15.60 0.09
N ILE A 179 2.56 -15.45 0.60
CA ILE A 179 1.68 -14.34 0.25
C ILE A 179 2.28 -13.00 0.68
N VAL A 180 2.68 -12.88 1.95
CA VAL A 180 3.24 -11.63 2.49
C VAL A 180 4.56 -11.27 1.79
N GLU A 181 5.50 -12.22 1.67
CA GLU A 181 6.76 -12.00 0.97
C GLU A 181 6.56 -11.71 -0.51
N GLY A 182 5.63 -12.41 -1.18
CA GLY A 182 5.33 -12.20 -2.60
C GLY A 182 4.81 -10.79 -2.91
N ILE A 183 3.94 -10.24 -2.04
CA ILE A 183 3.49 -8.85 -2.14
C ILE A 183 4.69 -7.90 -1.97
N ALA A 184 5.50 -8.10 -0.93
CA ALA A 184 6.66 -7.26 -0.66
C ALA A 184 7.70 -7.30 -1.80
N TYR A 185 7.98 -8.48 -2.37
CA TYR A 185 8.87 -8.62 -3.53
C TYR A 185 8.34 -7.89 -4.77
N ALA A 186 7.03 -7.98 -5.05
CA ALA A 186 6.43 -7.25 -6.15
C ALA A 186 6.54 -5.73 -5.97
N LEU A 187 6.35 -5.23 -4.75
CA LEU A 187 6.54 -3.81 -4.42
C LEU A 187 8.01 -3.39 -4.48
N ARG A 188 8.95 -4.25 -4.09
CA ARG A 188 10.39 -4.00 -4.21
C ARG A 188 10.84 -3.91 -5.67
N GLU A 189 10.33 -4.79 -6.53
CA GLU A 189 10.57 -4.72 -7.97
C GLU A 189 10.04 -3.40 -8.54
N ALA A 190 8.82 -3.02 -8.14
CA ALA A 190 8.21 -1.75 -8.51
C ALA A 190 9.04 -0.55 -8.02
N ALA A 191 9.58 -0.60 -6.80
CA ALA A 191 10.50 0.40 -6.27
C ALA A 191 11.71 0.59 -7.18
N GLY A 192 12.37 -0.51 -7.57
CA GLY A 192 13.51 -0.46 -8.49
C GLY A 192 13.17 0.10 -9.87
N ARG A 193 11.92 -0.07 -10.35
CA ARG A 193 11.45 0.61 -11.57
C ARG A 193 11.25 2.10 -11.37
N LEU A 194 10.68 2.52 -10.24
CA LEU A 194 10.53 3.93 -9.89
C LEU A 194 11.89 4.61 -9.79
N GLU A 195 12.87 4.00 -9.10
CA GLU A 195 14.25 4.52 -9.00
C GLU A 195 14.89 4.76 -10.38
N LYS A 196 14.68 3.82 -11.32
CA LYS A 196 15.22 3.95 -12.69
C LYS A 196 14.54 5.08 -13.47
N ARG A 197 13.26 5.36 -13.20
CA ARG A 197 12.48 6.42 -13.86
C ARG A 197 12.78 7.79 -13.28
N ASN A 198 12.82 7.90 -11.95
CA ASN A 198 13.03 9.17 -11.27
C ASN A 198 14.53 9.54 -11.16
N GLY A 199 15.45 8.57 -11.29
CA GLY A 199 16.89 8.78 -11.13
C GLY A 199 17.32 9.00 -9.68
N VAL A 200 16.46 8.66 -8.71
CA VAL A 200 16.64 8.87 -7.27
C VAL A 200 16.57 7.52 -6.57
N LYS A 201 17.51 7.26 -5.67
CA LYS A 201 17.53 6.06 -4.85
C LYS A 201 16.57 6.20 -3.67
N ILE A 202 15.79 5.15 -3.42
CA ILE A 202 14.92 5.07 -2.24
C ILE A 202 15.78 4.63 -1.06
N CYS A 203 15.77 5.44 -0.01
CA CYS A 203 16.60 5.26 1.18
C CYS A 203 15.78 4.91 2.43
N GLY A 204 14.44 5.01 2.36
CA GLY A 204 13.57 4.67 3.48
C GLY A 204 12.13 4.41 3.06
N LEU A 205 11.40 3.71 3.92
CA LEU A 205 10.02 3.30 3.68
C LEU A 205 9.09 3.86 4.77
N LYS A 206 7.95 4.39 4.36
CA LYS A 206 6.81 4.70 5.23
C LYS A 206 5.70 3.72 4.92
N ILE A 207 5.27 2.93 5.91
CA ILE A 207 4.29 1.86 5.71
C ILE A 207 2.99 2.15 6.47
N SER A 208 1.89 2.20 5.73
CA SER A 208 0.52 2.45 6.22
C SER A 208 -0.44 1.33 5.78
N GLY A 209 -1.71 1.41 6.19
CA GLY A 209 -2.77 0.45 5.84
C GLY A 209 -2.94 -0.67 6.86
N GLY A 210 -3.95 -1.54 6.66
CA GLY A 210 -4.28 -2.60 7.62
C GLY A 210 -3.13 -3.58 7.85
N GLY A 211 -2.40 -3.94 6.79
CA GLY A 211 -1.24 -4.82 6.89
C GLY A 211 -0.07 -4.21 7.66
N SER A 212 -0.01 -2.89 7.79
CA SER A 212 1.05 -2.24 8.55
C SER A 212 0.89 -2.44 10.05
N GLN A 213 -0.26 -2.91 10.57
CA GLN A 213 -0.47 -3.13 12.01
C GLN A 213 0.41 -4.24 12.60
N SER A 214 0.90 -5.16 11.77
CA SER A 214 1.80 -6.23 12.20
C SER A 214 3.26 -5.76 12.18
N ASP A 215 3.93 -5.78 13.34
CA ASP A 215 5.35 -5.44 13.45
C ASP A 215 6.22 -6.43 12.65
N ARG A 216 5.80 -7.70 12.58
CA ARG A 216 6.50 -8.73 11.81
C ARG A 216 6.46 -8.47 10.32
N ILE A 217 5.32 -8.01 9.80
CA ILE A 217 5.16 -7.65 8.39
C ILE A 217 6.03 -6.43 8.06
N ILE A 218 6.12 -5.45 8.95
CA ILE A 218 7.00 -4.29 8.76
C ILE A 218 8.46 -4.74 8.74
N GLN A 219 8.90 -5.56 9.69
CA GLN A 219 10.27 -6.07 9.73
C GLN A 219 10.60 -6.88 8.48
N LEU A 220 9.71 -7.79 8.07
CA LEU A 220 9.88 -8.58 6.84
C LEU A 220 9.98 -7.68 5.60
N THR A 221 9.21 -6.60 5.55
CA THR A 221 9.31 -5.62 4.46
C THR A 221 10.66 -4.91 4.48
N ALA A 222 11.11 -4.46 5.65
CA ALA A 222 12.43 -3.83 5.82
C ALA A 222 13.56 -4.76 5.36
N ASP A 223 13.50 -6.04 5.74
CA ASP A 223 14.49 -7.05 5.37
C ASP A 223 14.50 -7.30 3.85
N ILE A 224 13.33 -7.42 3.22
CA ILE A 224 13.22 -7.64 1.76
C ILE A 224 13.75 -6.44 0.99
N PHE A 225 13.40 -5.22 1.40
CA PHE A 225 13.87 -4.01 0.74
C PHE A 225 15.35 -3.72 1.07
N GLY A 226 15.84 -4.17 2.22
CA GLY A 226 17.14 -3.79 2.76
C GLY A 226 17.17 -2.32 3.19
N LEU A 227 16.05 -1.78 3.66
CA LEU A 227 15.86 -0.36 3.97
C LEU A 227 15.15 -0.18 5.32
N PRO A 228 15.40 0.93 6.04
CA PRO A 228 14.63 1.26 7.23
C PRO A 228 13.15 1.44 6.86
N ALA A 229 12.28 0.81 7.61
CA ALA A 229 10.83 0.92 7.47
C ALA A 229 10.20 1.48 8.73
N GLU A 230 9.35 2.48 8.56
CA GLU A 230 8.67 3.16 9.65
C GLU A 230 7.17 3.12 9.46
N ARG A 231 6.44 2.86 10.54
CA ARG A 231 4.98 3.03 10.61
C ARG A 231 4.70 4.49 10.99
N PRO A 232 4.09 5.31 10.12
CA PRO A 232 3.69 6.66 10.50
C PRO A 232 2.71 6.60 11.67
N HIS A 233 2.93 7.43 12.69
CA HIS A 233 2.03 7.52 13.82
C HIS A 233 0.84 8.42 13.48
N THR A 234 -0.25 7.82 13.00
CA THR A 234 -1.53 8.50 12.81
C THR A 234 -2.44 8.22 13.99
N LYS A 235 -2.07 8.66 15.20
CA LYS A 235 -3.06 8.76 16.29
C LYS A 235 -3.88 10.02 16.07
N THR A 236 -5.11 9.83 15.60
CA THR A 236 -6.26 10.60 16.07
C THR A 236 -6.86 9.86 17.26
#